data_AF-A0AAX3NJQ0-F1
#
_entry.id   AF-A0AAX3NJQ0-F1
#
_cell.length_a   1.000
_cell.length_b   1.000
_cell.length_c   1.000
_cell.angle_alpha   90.00
_cell.angle_beta   90.00
_cell.angle_gamma   90.00
#
_symmetry.space_group_name_H-M   'P 1'
#
loop_
_entity.id
_entity.type
_entity.pdbx_description
1 polymer ?
#
loop_
_entity_poly.entity_id
_entity_poly.type
_entity_poly.pdbx_seq_one_letter_code
_entity_poly.pdbx_strand_id
1 'polypeptide(L)'
;MTAKKNDTETPKKEFPETFDQLVEEYPELKGLPELVPARDFNAEQSADFTVLLTLLDAQMPELDAKDDLMDAALLVARVVSISNNFYKGIAKDEKAYEQWATGRDGNVLFSAFLALSMFYRVELGKSEASRTPTETVRSN
;
A
#
# COMPACT_ATOMS: atom_id res chain seq x y z
N MET A 1 -10.43 -39.35 31.55
CA MET A 1 -9.42 -38.34 31.19
C MET A 1 -9.53 -38.11 29.69
N THR A 2 -10.14 -37.01 29.26
CA THR A 2 -10.19 -36.61 27.85
C THR A 2 -9.42 -35.30 27.71
N ALA A 3 -8.33 -35.37 26.96
CA ALA A 3 -7.35 -34.32 26.79
C ALA A 3 -7.98 -33.07 26.17
N LYS A 4 -7.59 -31.92 26.72
CA LYS A 4 -7.91 -30.58 26.21
C LYS A 4 -7.42 -30.47 24.77
N LYS A 5 -8.30 -30.06 23.84
CA LYS A 5 -7.88 -29.48 22.56
C LYS A 5 -7.09 -28.21 22.89
N ASN A 6 -5.79 -28.23 22.60
CA ASN A 6 -5.02 -27.01 22.51
C ASN A 6 -5.44 -26.30 21.22
N ASP A 7 -6.35 -25.34 21.34
CA ASP A 7 -6.45 -24.26 20.34
C ASP A 7 -5.16 -23.46 20.45
N THR A 8 -4.19 -23.80 19.62
CA THR A 8 -3.03 -22.94 19.38
C THR A 8 -3.53 -21.81 18.48
N GLU A 9 -4.19 -20.82 19.07
CA GLU A 9 -4.42 -19.53 18.40
C GLU A 9 -3.06 -19.00 17.98
N THR A 10 -2.77 -19.09 16.69
CA THR A 10 -1.59 -18.45 16.12
C THR A 10 -1.82 -16.95 16.30
N PRO A 11 -0.95 -16.20 17.00
CA PRO A 11 -1.16 -14.78 17.18
C PRO A 11 -1.34 -14.14 15.80
N LYS A 12 -2.44 -13.41 15.60
CA LYS A 12 -2.66 -12.64 14.38
C LYS A 12 -1.47 -11.70 14.25
N LYS A 13 -0.64 -11.91 13.22
CA LYS A 13 0.46 -11.00 12.92
C LYS A 13 -0.13 -9.61 12.71
N GLU A 14 0.22 -8.67 13.57
CA GLU A 14 -0.21 -7.29 13.43
C GLU A 14 0.45 -6.72 12.16
N PHE A 15 -0.31 -5.93 11.40
CA PHE A 15 0.21 -5.29 10.20
C PHE A 15 1.32 -4.29 10.59
N PRO A 16 2.42 -4.17 9.81
CA PRO A 16 3.53 -3.28 10.14
C PRO A 16 3.12 -1.86 10.53
N GLU A 17 3.62 -1.37 11.66
CA GLU A 17 3.32 -0.02 12.15
C GLU A 17 4.27 1.04 11.59
N THR A 18 5.46 0.60 11.17
CA THR A 18 6.51 1.47 10.63
C THR A 18 6.96 1.00 9.25
N PHE A 19 7.55 1.91 8.47
CA PHE A 19 8.07 1.57 7.16
C PHE A 19 9.23 0.57 7.23
N ASP A 20 10.09 0.66 8.25
CA ASP A 20 11.20 -0.29 8.43
C ASP A 20 10.68 -1.72 8.68
N GLN A 21 9.65 -1.87 9.52
CA GLN A 21 8.97 -3.16 9.70
C GLN A 21 8.32 -3.66 8.40
N LEU A 22 7.75 -2.76 7.59
CA LEU A 22 7.21 -3.12 6.28
C LEU A 22 8.31 -3.67 5.36
N VAL A 23 9.51 -3.07 5.35
CA VAL A 23 10.65 -3.54 4.55
C VAL A 23 11.18 -4.89 5.05
N GLU A 24 11.15 -5.15 6.36
CA GLU A 24 11.50 -6.47 6.92
C GLU A 24 10.53 -7.57 6.45
N GLU A 25 9.25 -7.25 6.34
CA GLU A 25 8.22 -8.19 5.89
C GLU A 25 8.15 -8.35 4.36
N TYR A 26 8.47 -7.27 3.63
CA TYR A 26 8.43 -7.20 2.17
C TYR A 26 9.81 -6.77 1.65
N PRO A 27 10.78 -7.69 1.56
CA PRO A 27 12.15 -7.39 1.14
C PRO A 27 12.26 -6.75 -0.25
N GLU A 28 11.24 -6.90 -1.10
CA GLU A 28 11.12 -6.21 -2.37
C GLU A 28 11.12 -4.67 -2.23
N LEU A 29 10.72 -4.14 -1.08
CA LEU A 29 10.78 -2.70 -0.78
C LEU A 29 12.19 -2.22 -0.44
N LYS A 30 13.15 -3.12 -0.25
CA LYS A 30 14.53 -2.75 0.07
C LYS A 30 15.12 -1.89 -1.06
N GLY A 31 15.68 -0.75 -0.66
CA GLY A 31 16.27 0.23 -1.57
C GLY A 31 15.27 1.17 -2.24
N LEU A 32 13.97 1.09 -1.89
CA LEU A 32 13.00 2.11 -2.29
C LEU A 32 13.43 3.46 -1.68
N PRO A 33 13.48 4.55 -2.46
CA PRO A 33 13.80 5.87 -1.92
C PRO A 33 12.67 6.37 -1.01
N GLU A 34 12.97 7.43 -0.27
CA GLU A 34 11.97 8.08 0.56
C GLU A 34 10.81 8.60 -0.29
N LEU A 35 9.59 8.33 0.19
CA LEU A 35 8.33 8.78 -0.43
C LEU A 35 7.70 9.89 0.43
N VAL A 36 6.80 10.68 -0.16
CA VAL A 36 5.96 11.61 0.60
C VAL A 36 5.07 10.79 1.54
N PRO A 37 5.13 11.00 2.87
CA PRO A 37 4.31 10.23 3.79
C PRO A 37 2.83 10.59 3.63
N ALA A 38 1.94 9.65 3.91
CA ALA A 38 0.52 9.80 3.61
C ALA A 38 -0.14 11.02 4.27
N ARG A 39 0.28 11.37 5.50
CA ARG A 39 -0.20 12.55 6.24
C ARG A 39 0.10 13.89 5.54
N ASP A 40 1.11 13.91 4.68
CA ASP A 40 1.59 15.10 3.99
C ASP A 40 1.12 15.15 2.52
N PHE A 41 0.19 14.28 2.13
CA PHE A 41 -0.40 14.32 0.80
C PHE A 41 -1.09 15.66 0.53
N ASN A 42 -0.79 16.22 -0.64
CA ASN A 42 -1.59 17.31 -1.20
C ASN A 42 -2.94 16.77 -1.75
N ALA A 43 -3.78 17.66 -2.25
CA ALA A 43 -5.12 17.30 -2.74
C ALA A 43 -5.08 16.33 -3.93
N GLU A 44 -4.13 16.52 -4.86
CA GLU A 44 -3.96 15.68 -6.05
C GLU A 44 -3.49 14.27 -5.66
N GLN A 45 -2.45 14.18 -4.81
CA GLN A 45 -1.94 12.92 -4.29
C GLN A 45 -3.01 12.15 -3.51
N SER A 46 -3.84 12.86 -2.73
CA SER A 46 -4.96 12.25 -2.01
C SER A 46 -6.02 11.71 -2.98
N ALA A 47 -6.32 12.42 -4.07
CA ALA A 47 -7.27 11.99 -5.09
C ALA A 47 -6.74 10.76 -5.86
N ASP A 48 -5.49 10.80 -6.31
CA ASP A 48 -4.84 9.70 -7.03
C ASP A 48 -4.76 8.45 -6.16
N PHE A 49 -4.42 8.60 -4.87
CA PHE A 49 -4.40 7.48 -3.94
C PHE A 49 -5.79 6.88 -3.72
N THR A 50 -6.85 7.72 -3.69
CA THR A 50 -8.23 7.24 -3.62
C THR A 50 -8.60 6.39 -4.84
N VAL A 51 -8.17 6.82 -6.04
CA VAL A 51 -8.37 6.04 -7.27
C VAL A 51 -7.62 4.72 -7.21
N LEU A 52 -6.36 4.73 -6.75
CA LEU A 52 -5.56 3.51 -6.57
C LEU A 52 -6.23 2.54 -5.57
N LEU A 53 -6.66 3.01 -4.40
CA LEU A 53 -7.35 2.16 -3.42
C LEU A 53 -8.66 1.59 -3.97
N THR A 54 -9.43 2.40 -4.71
CA THR A 54 -10.68 1.94 -5.33
C THR A 54 -10.41 0.86 -6.39
N LEU A 55 -9.34 1.01 -7.18
CA LEU A 55 -8.90 -0.01 -8.13
C LEU A 55 -8.55 -1.31 -7.41
N LEU A 56 -7.76 -1.25 -6.34
CA LEU A 56 -7.36 -2.42 -5.57
C LEU A 56 -8.58 -3.11 -4.95
N ASP A 57 -9.47 -2.35 -4.30
CA ASP A 57 -10.68 -2.88 -3.67
C ASP A 57 -11.61 -3.56 -4.71
N ALA A 58 -11.63 -3.07 -5.96
CA ALA A 58 -12.41 -3.66 -7.04
C ALA A 58 -11.74 -4.90 -7.68
N GLN A 59 -10.42 -4.87 -7.87
CA GLN A 59 -9.71 -5.88 -8.67
C GLN A 59 -9.12 -7.03 -7.85
N MET A 60 -8.79 -6.82 -6.58
CA MET A 60 -8.24 -7.88 -5.72
C MET A 60 -9.19 -9.08 -5.59
N PRO A 61 -10.51 -8.91 -5.36
CA PRO A 61 -11.43 -10.04 -5.33
C PRO A 61 -11.54 -10.77 -6.67
N GLU A 62 -11.35 -10.07 -7.79
CA GLU A 62 -11.36 -10.67 -9.12
C GLU A 62 -10.11 -11.52 -9.37
N LEU A 63 -8.95 -11.09 -8.88
CA LEU A 63 -7.67 -11.79 -9.09
C LEU A 63 -7.71 -13.22 -8.56
N ASP A 64 -8.27 -13.43 -7.37
CA ASP A 64 -8.41 -14.75 -6.75
C ASP A 64 -9.47 -15.63 -7.45
N ALA A 65 -10.37 -15.03 -8.22
CA ALA A 65 -11.46 -15.71 -8.91
C ALA A 65 -11.17 -16.02 -10.39
N LYS A 66 -10.02 -15.58 -10.93
CA LYS A 66 -9.64 -15.83 -12.32
C LYS A 66 -8.99 -17.20 -12.49
N ASP A 67 -9.66 -18.09 -13.23
CA ASP A 67 -9.08 -19.36 -13.69
C ASP A 67 -8.18 -19.18 -14.94
N ASP A 68 -8.34 -18.06 -15.67
CA ASP A 68 -7.56 -17.76 -16.86
C ASP A 68 -6.28 -16.95 -16.54
N LEU A 69 -5.13 -17.51 -16.92
CA LEU A 69 -3.81 -16.94 -16.64
C LEU A 69 -3.57 -15.59 -17.36
N MET A 70 -4.16 -15.38 -18.54
CA MET A 70 -4.00 -14.12 -19.28
C MET A 70 -4.80 -13.01 -18.60
N ASP A 71 -6.03 -13.30 -18.18
CA ASP A 71 -6.85 -12.34 -17.44
C ASP A 71 -6.19 -11.93 -16.12
N ALA A 72 -5.64 -12.89 -15.37
CA ALA A 72 -4.89 -12.62 -14.14
C ALA A 72 -3.64 -11.74 -14.43
N ALA A 73 -2.88 -12.05 -15.49
CA ALA A 73 -1.71 -11.27 -15.87
C ALA A 73 -2.08 -9.83 -16.29
N LEU A 74 -3.19 -9.63 -16.98
CA LEU A 74 -3.69 -8.30 -17.36
C LEU A 74 -4.11 -7.47 -16.14
N LEU A 75 -4.74 -8.10 -15.15
CA LEU A 75 -5.07 -7.46 -13.87
C LEU A 75 -3.80 -7.02 -13.13
N VAL A 76 -2.84 -7.94 -12.97
CA VAL A 76 -1.53 -7.63 -12.36
C VAL A 76 -0.86 -6.47 -13.08
N ALA A 77 -0.77 -6.51 -14.42
CA ALA A 77 -0.15 -5.45 -15.20
C ALA A 77 -0.85 -4.09 -15.01
N ARG A 78 -2.18 -4.07 -14.93
CA ARG A 78 -2.95 -2.84 -14.69
C ARG A 78 -2.68 -2.26 -13.30
N VAL A 79 -2.71 -3.09 -12.27
CA VAL A 79 -2.39 -2.66 -10.89
C VAL A 79 -0.97 -2.14 -10.82
N VAL A 80 0.01 -2.86 -11.38
CA VAL A 80 1.42 -2.45 -11.41
C VAL A 80 1.58 -1.11 -12.12
N SER A 81 0.93 -0.91 -13.26
CA SER A 81 1.05 0.35 -14.02
C SER A 81 0.51 1.56 -13.26
N ILE A 82 -0.68 1.44 -12.67
CA ILE A 82 -1.32 2.54 -11.96
C ILE A 82 -0.57 2.84 -10.65
N SER A 83 -0.24 1.81 -9.88
CA SER A 83 0.55 1.94 -8.66
C SER A 83 1.93 2.56 -8.94
N ASN A 84 2.61 2.13 -10.00
CA ASN A 84 3.91 2.67 -10.35
C ASN A 84 3.84 4.17 -10.65
N ASN A 85 2.84 4.62 -11.40
CA ASN A 85 2.66 6.05 -11.68
C ASN A 85 2.45 6.86 -10.39
N PHE A 86 1.62 6.34 -9.48
CA PHE A 86 1.38 6.98 -8.20
C PHE A 86 2.65 7.05 -7.34
N TYR A 87 3.31 5.91 -7.08
CA TYR A 87 4.48 5.85 -6.22
C TYR A 87 5.68 6.60 -6.77
N LYS A 88 5.84 6.59 -8.10
CA LYS A 88 6.82 7.45 -8.77
C LYS A 88 6.52 8.93 -8.53
N GLY A 89 5.25 9.34 -8.65
CA GLY A 89 4.82 10.72 -8.46
C GLY A 89 4.97 11.25 -7.02
N ILE A 90 5.04 10.36 -6.02
CA ILE A 90 5.30 10.73 -4.62
C ILE A 90 6.72 10.42 -4.15
N ALA A 91 7.61 9.96 -5.03
CA ALA A 91 9.00 9.72 -4.67
C ALA A 91 9.76 11.05 -4.50
N LYS A 92 10.51 11.21 -3.41
CA LYS A 92 11.34 12.39 -3.20
C LYS A 92 12.56 12.43 -4.13
N ASP A 93 13.02 11.26 -4.56
CA ASP A 93 14.03 11.08 -5.60
C ASP A 93 13.48 10.16 -6.69
N GLU A 94 12.96 10.78 -7.75
CA GLU A 94 12.37 10.08 -8.89
C GLU A 94 13.38 9.16 -9.60
N LYS A 95 14.65 9.59 -9.70
CA LYS A 95 15.68 8.82 -10.38
C LYS A 95 16.09 7.59 -9.58
N ALA A 96 16.23 7.73 -8.26
CA ALA A 96 16.46 6.59 -7.38
C ALA A 96 15.26 5.62 -7.41
N TYR A 97 14.04 6.13 -7.53
CA TYR A 97 12.84 5.30 -7.67
C TYR A 97 12.86 4.51 -8.98
N GLU A 98 13.18 5.15 -10.10
CA GLU A 98 13.33 4.47 -11.39
C GLU A 98 14.39 3.38 -11.35
N GLN A 99 15.53 3.66 -10.72
CA GLN A 99 16.59 2.67 -10.52
C GLN A 99 16.11 1.50 -9.65
N TRP A 100 15.36 1.78 -8.58
CA TRP A 100 14.77 0.75 -7.75
C TRP A 100 13.80 -0.13 -8.56
N ALA A 101 12.94 0.46 -9.39
CA ALA A 101 11.94 -0.28 -10.17
C ALA A 101 12.53 -1.05 -11.38
N THR A 102 13.65 -0.58 -11.94
CA THR A 102 14.24 -1.12 -13.16
C THR A 102 14.63 -2.59 -13.02
N GLY A 103 14.21 -3.41 -13.99
CA GLY A 103 14.60 -4.82 -14.08
C GLY A 103 13.87 -5.75 -13.11
N ARG A 104 12.88 -5.26 -12.36
CA ARG A 104 12.05 -6.10 -11.48
C ARG A 104 10.91 -6.76 -12.24
N ASP A 105 10.57 -7.99 -11.84
CA ASP A 105 9.43 -8.72 -12.37
C ASP A 105 8.10 -8.05 -12.00
N GLY A 106 7.09 -8.18 -12.86
CA GLY A 106 5.77 -7.61 -12.64
C GLY A 106 5.09 -8.10 -11.35
N ASN A 107 5.24 -9.38 -11.00
CA ASN A 107 4.66 -9.92 -9.77
C ASN A 107 5.39 -9.43 -8.51
N VAL A 108 6.71 -9.21 -8.61
CA VAL A 108 7.50 -8.61 -7.53
C VAL A 108 7.06 -7.16 -7.30
N LEU A 109 6.87 -6.39 -8.37
CA LEU A 109 6.35 -5.03 -8.27
C LEU A 109 4.91 -5.00 -7.75
N PHE A 110 4.07 -5.95 -8.18
CA PHE A 110 2.71 -6.09 -7.67
C PHE A 110 2.67 -6.29 -6.15
N SER A 111 3.47 -7.25 -5.63
CA SER A 111 3.61 -7.48 -4.19
C SER A 111 4.07 -6.23 -3.45
N ALA A 112 5.13 -5.57 -3.94
CA ALA A 112 5.65 -4.33 -3.38
C ALA A 112 4.56 -3.25 -3.28
N PHE A 113 3.84 -3.00 -4.39
CA PHE A 113 2.83 -1.96 -4.45
C PHE A 113 1.59 -2.27 -3.62
N LEU A 114 1.20 -3.55 -3.53
CA LEU A 114 0.12 -3.96 -2.65
C LEU A 114 0.47 -3.69 -1.18
N ALA A 115 1.67 -4.09 -0.74
CA ALA A 115 2.18 -3.83 0.60
C ALA A 115 2.23 -2.32 0.93
N LEU A 116 2.78 -1.52 0.02
CA LEU A 116 2.80 -0.06 0.15
C LEU A 116 1.38 0.52 0.23
N SER A 117 0.44 0.03 -0.57
CA SER A 117 -0.92 0.58 -0.62
C SER A 117 -1.67 0.31 0.69
N MET A 118 -1.51 -0.89 1.25
CA MET A 118 -2.06 -1.22 2.56
C MET A 118 -1.42 -0.36 3.67
N PHE A 119 -0.10 -0.17 3.63
CA PHE A 119 0.60 0.69 4.60
C PHE A 119 0.11 2.14 4.56
N TYR A 120 0.01 2.73 3.37
CA TYR A 120 -0.48 4.09 3.22
C TYR A 120 -1.95 4.24 3.61
N ARG A 121 -2.80 3.23 3.36
CA ARG A 121 -4.19 3.20 3.83
C ARG A 121 -4.28 3.26 5.36
N VAL A 122 -3.44 2.49 6.05
CA VAL A 122 -3.36 2.48 7.52
C VAL A 122 -2.85 3.84 8.04
N GLU A 123 -1.78 4.38 7.47
CA GLU A 123 -1.22 5.67 7.87
C GLU A 123 -2.19 6.84 7.67
N LEU A 124 -2.98 6.85 6.59
CA LEU A 124 -4.06 7.83 6.41
C LEU A 124 -5.13 7.69 7.47
N GLY A 125 -5.56 6.46 7.79
CA GLY A 125 -6.55 6.22 8.85
C GLY A 125 -6.11 6.79 10.21
N LYS A 126 -4.82 6.60 10.57
CA LYS A 126 -4.22 7.21 11.76
C LYS A 126 -4.18 8.74 11.68
N SER A 127 -3.84 9.28 10.51
CA SER A 127 -3.72 10.73 10.27
C SER A 127 -5.08 11.43 10.38
N GLU A 128 -6.13 10.89 9.76
CA GLU A 128 -7.49 11.45 9.85
C GLU A 128 -8.02 11.38 11.30
N ALA A 129 -7.79 10.27 12.00
CA ALA A 129 -8.22 10.12 13.40
C ALA A 129 -7.55 11.12 14.37
N SER A 130 -6.36 11.62 14.02
CA SER A 130 -5.60 12.57 14.84
C SER A 130 -5.84 14.04 14.46
N ARG A 131 -6.58 14.33 13.38
CA ARG A 131 -6.88 15.72 12.99
C ARG A 131 -7.79 16.37 14.03
N THR A 132 -7.25 17.40 14.69
CA THR A 132 -8.04 18.27 15.55
C THR A 132 -8.88 19.20 14.67
N PRO A 133 -10.21 19.30 14.85
CA PRO A 133 -11.03 20.24 14.12
C PRO A 133 -10.49 21.66 14.30
N THR A 134 -10.31 22.39 13.21
CA THR A 134 -9.97 23.81 13.30
C THR A 134 -11.21 24.54 13.82
N GLU A 135 -11.24 24.86 15.12
CA GLU A 135 -12.27 25.73 15.68
C GLU A 135 -12.22 27.05 14.92
N THR A 136 -13.32 27.37 14.24
CA THR A 136 -13.50 28.68 13.62
C THR A 136 -13.57 29.68 14.74
N VAL A 137 -12.50 30.47 14.93
CA VAL A 137 -12.52 31.65 15.79
C VAL A 137 -13.60 32.59 15.24
N ARG A 138 -14.81 32.51 15.77
CA ARG A 138 -15.81 33.56 15.64
C ARG A 138 -15.32 34.71 16.51
N SER A 139 -14.56 35.62 15.91
CA SER A 139 -14.40 36.96 16.45
C SER A 139 -15.76 37.66 16.34
N ASN A 140 -16.39 37.90 17.49
CA ASN A 140 -17.49 38.85 17.64
C ASN A 140 -16.95 40.28 17.66
#